data_AF-A0A1Q5FZW5-F1
#
_entry.id   AF-A0A1Q5FZW5-F1
#
_cell.length_a   1.000
_cell.length_b   1.000
_cell.length_c   1.000
_cell.angle_alpha   90.00
_cell.angle_beta   90.00
_cell.angle_gamma   90.00
#
_symmetry.space_group_name_H-M   'P 1'
#
loop_
_entity.id
_entity.type
_entity.pdbx_description
1 polymer ?
#
loop_
_entity_poly.entity_id
_entity_poly.type
_entity_poly.pdbx_seq_one_letter_code
_entity_poly.pdbx_strand_id
1 'polypeptide(L)' 'MNVLLDNFPAFRDGFIGTVSITAVSSLIALVLGVVVAGFRVSPVPPLRYFGTAWVTLMRNTPLTLL' A
#
# COMPACT_ATOMS: atom_id res chain seq x y z
N MET A 1 25.31 30.13 -8.93
CA MET A 1 24.54 28.97 -9.40
C MET A 1 23.85 28.36 -8.19
N ASN A 2 22.53 28.42 -8.09
CA ASN A 2 21.78 27.90 -6.96
C ASN A 2 20.99 26.68 -7.43
N VAL A 3 21.68 25.53 -7.45
CA VAL A 3 21.20 24.23 -7.97
C VAL A 3 19.82 23.85 -7.43
N LEU A 4 19.49 24.25 -6.20
CA LEU A 4 18.21 23.97 -5.57
C LEU A 4 17.05 24.75 -6.19
N LEU A 5 17.26 26.04 -6.49
CA LEU A 5 16.24 26.88 -7.14
C LEU A 5 16.12 26.55 -8.63
N ASP A 6 17.25 26.21 -9.25
CA ASP A 6 17.32 25.84 -10.68
C ASP A 6 16.57 24.51 -10.96
N ASN A 7 16.50 23.60 -9.98
CA ASN A 7 15.79 22.31 -10.06
C ASN A 7 14.54 22.22 -9.19
N PHE A 8 14.11 23.34 -8.59
CA PHE A 8 12.96 23.37 -7.70
C PHE A 8 11.67 22.75 -8.29
N PRO A 9 11.34 22.95 -9.59
CA PRO A 9 10.18 22.30 -10.19
C PRO A 9 10.24 20.77 -10.10
N ALA A 10 11.40 20.15 -10.37
CA ALA A 10 11.55 18.71 -10.32
C ALA A 10 11.37 18.14 -8.90
N PHE A 11 11.90 18.84 -7.89
CA PHE A 11 11.69 18.46 -6.49
C PHE A 11 10.22 18.58 -6.08
N ARG A 12 9.55 19.66 -6.50
CA ARG A 12 8.12 19.87 -6.24
C ARG A 12 7.28 18.76 -6.86
N ASP A 13 7.54 18.42 -8.11
CA ASP A 13 6.76 17.41 -8.84
C ASP A 13 6.98 16.01 -8.24
N GLY A 14 8.22 15.66 -7.89
CA GLY A 14 8.52 14.41 -7.19
C GLY A 14 7.87 14.32 -5.80
N PHE A 15 7.85 15.43 -5.06
CA PHE A 15 7.19 15.49 -3.75
C PHE A 15 5.68 15.30 -3.87
N ILE A 16 5.02 16.05 -4.76
CA ILE A 16 3.57 15.94 -5.00
C ILE A 16 3.24 14.54 -5.51
N GLY A 17 4.04 13.98 -6.41
CA GLY A 17 3.89 12.61 -6.90
C GLY A 17 3.93 11.60 -5.77
N THR A 18 4.93 11.68 -4.88
CA THR A 18 5.07 10.79 -3.72
C THR A 18 3.86 10.88 -2.79
N VAL A 19 3.46 12.10 -2.40
CA VAL A 19 2.28 12.29 -1.54
C VAL A 19 1.02 11.73 -2.18
N SER A 20 0.86 11.94 -3.50
CA SER A 20 -0.32 11.48 -4.24
C SER A 20 -0.39 9.95 -4.30
N ILE A 21 0.70 9.26 -4.67
CA ILE A 21 0.72 7.79 -4.72
C ILE A 21 0.56 7.19 -3.32
N THR A 22 1.16 7.79 -2.29
CA THR A 22 0.98 7.33 -0.91
C THR A 22 -0.47 7.47 -0.48
N ALA A 23 -1.10 8.63 -0.68
CA ALA A 23 -2.48 8.86 -0.28
C ALA A 23 -3.46 7.88 -0.96
N VAL A 24 -3.35 7.73 -2.28
CA VAL A 24 -4.21 6.82 -3.04
C VAL A 24 -3.97 5.36 -2.66
N SER A 25 -2.71 4.94 -2.55
CA SER A 25 -2.36 3.56 -2.19
C SER A 25 -2.80 3.22 -0.76
N SER A 26 -2.63 4.16 0.19
CA SER A 26 -3.09 3.99 1.56
C SER A 26 -4.60 3.86 1.64
N LEU A 27 -5.37 4.64 0.87
CA LEU A 27 -6.82 4.54 0.84
C LEU A 27 -7.29 3.18 0.32
N ILE A 28 -6.70 2.72 -0.80
CA ILE A 28 -7.01 1.40 -1.37
C ILE A 28 -6.62 0.28 -0.39
N ALA A 29 -5.42 0.35 0.19
CA ALA A 29 -4.92 -0.63 1.15
C ALA A 29 -5.77 -0.67 2.43
N LEU A 30 -6.31 0.47 2.88
CA LEU A 30 -7.21 0.54 4.03
C LEU A 30 -8.49 -0.25 3.77
N VAL A 31 -9.14 0.00 2.63
CA VAL A 31 -10.38 -0.70 2.25
C VAL A 31 -10.14 -2.20 2.11
N LEU A 32 -9.09 -2.59 1.37
CA LEU A 32 -8.72 -4.01 1.23
C LEU A 32 -8.37 -4.66 2.58
N GLY A 33 -7.63 -3.94 3.42
CA GLY A 33 -7.24 -4.40 4.75
C GLY A 33 -8.45 -4.66 5.65
N VAL A 34 -9.45 -3.78 5.63
CA VAL A 34 -10.71 -3.97 6.37
C VAL A 34 -11.47 -5.21 5.88
N VAL A 35 -11.57 -5.40 4.57
CA VAL A 35 -12.24 -6.59 3.98
C VAL A 35 -11.55 -7.88 4.39
N VAL A 36 -10.21 -7.93 4.26
CA VAL A 36 -9.43 -9.12 4.62
C VAL A 36 -9.46 -9.37 6.13
N ALA A 37 -9.46 -8.32 6.96
CA ALA A 37 -9.65 -8.46 8.40
C ALA A 37 -11.01 -9.10 8.72
N GLY A 38 -12.08 -8.70 8.03
CA GLY A 38 -13.40 -9.33 8.12
C GLY A 38 -13.38 -10.83 7.80
N PHE A 39 -12.64 -11.23 6.75
CA PHE A 39 -12.47 -12.64 6.42
C PHE A 39 -11.80 -13.46 7.53
N ARG A 40 -10.86 -12.87 8.29
CA ARG A 40 -10.17 -13.56 9.39
C ARG A 40 -11.05 -13.76 10.63
N VAL A 41 -12.05 -12.90 10.85
CA VAL A 41 -12.96 -12.97 12.01
C VAL A 41 -14.25 -13.76 11.68
N SER A 42 -14.55 -13.98 10.41
CA SER A 42 -15.72 -14.74 9.96
C SER A 42 -15.76 -16.17 10.52
N PRO A 43 -16.92 -16.71 10.91
CA PRO A 43 -17.06 -18.10 11.33
C PRO A 43 -16.91 -19.11 10.18
N VAL A 44 -16.89 -18.64 8.93
CA VAL A 44 -16.81 -19.47 7.72
C VAL A 44 -15.36 -19.92 7.48
N PRO A 45 -15.03 -21.23 7.58
CA PRO A 45 -13.65 -21.70 7.51
C PRO A 45 -12.91 -21.31 6.22
N PRO A 46 -13.50 -21.42 5.01
CA PRO A 46 -12.86 -20.96 3.77
C PRO A 46 -12.42 -19.49 3.78
N LEU A 47 -13.24 -18.59 4.34
CA LEU A 47 -12.90 -17.16 4.43
C LEU A 47 -11.69 -16.94 5.34
N ARG A 48 -11.62 -17.66 6.47
CA ARG A 48 -10.48 -17.57 7.38
C ARG A 48 -9.18 -18.06 6.75
N TYR A 49 -9.25 -19.17 6.01
CA TYR A 49 -8.08 -19.69 5.30
C TYR A 49 -7.59 -18.70 4.24
N PHE A 50 -8.51 -18.15 3.44
CA PHE A 50 -8.16 -17.13 2.45
C PHE A 50 -7.53 -15.89 3.10
N GLY A 51 -8.17 -15.33 4.13
CA GLY A 51 -7.65 -14.16 4.84
C GLY A 51 -6.28 -14.42 5.49
N THR A 52 -6.03 -15.64 5.95
CA THR A 52 -4.72 -16.03 6.49
C THR A 52 -3.67 -16.16 5.39
N ALA A 53 -3.99 -16.84 4.28
CA ALA A 53 -3.08 -17.01 3.14
C ALA A 53 -2.69 -15.66 2.53
N TRP A 54 -3.66 -14.77 2.30
CA TRP A 54 -3.42 -13.42 1.78
C TRP A 54 -2.43 -12.64 2.64
N VAL A 55 -2.68 -12.58 3.96
CA VAL A 55 -1.83 -11.83 4.89
C VAL A 55 -0.44 -12.46 4.98
N THR A 56 -0.33 -13.78 4.99
CA THR A 56 0.95 -14.47 5.03
C THR A 56 1.78 -14.21 3.77
N LEU A 57 1.19 -14.29 2.57
CA LEU A 57 1.92 -14.05 1.34
C LEU A 57 2.37 -12.58 1.25
N MET A 58 1.44 -11.63 1.42
CA MET A 58 1.73 -10.20 1.27
C MET A 58 2.74 -9.67 2.29
N ARG A 59 2.76 -10.22 3.52
CA ARG A 59 3.67 -9.73 4.59
C ARG A 59 5.01 -10.44 4.63
N ASN A 60 5.15 -11.60 3.96
CA ASN A 60 6.40 -12.36 3.96
C ASN A 60 7.11 -12.38 2.60
N THR A 61 6.48 -11.88 1.53
CA THR A 61 7.12 -11.70 0.21
C THR A 61 7.62 -10.25 0.07
N PRO A 62 8.91 -10.01 -0.24
CA PRO A 62 9.42 -8.67 -0.55
C PRO A 62 8.62 -8.02 -1.68
N LEU A 63 8.27 -6.74 -1.52
CA LEU A 63 7.45 -6.00 -2.50
C LEU A 63 8.04 -6.03 -3.92
N THR A 64 9.37 -6.06 -4.05
CA THR A 64 10.07 -6.12 -5.34
C THR A 64 9.97 -7.48 -6.04
N LEU A 65 9.56 -8.54 -5.33
CA LEU A 65 9.38 -9.89 -5.87
C LEU A 65 7.90 -10.24 -6.14
N LEU A 66 6.99 -9.35 -5.76
CA LEU A 66 5.55 -9.51 -5.87
C LEU A 66 5.07 -9.07 -7.25
#